data_AF-A0A812WLY6-F1
#
_entry.id   AF-A0A812WLY6-F1
#
_cell.length_a   1.000
_cell.length_b   1.000
_cell.length_c   1.000
_cell.angle_alpha   90.00
_cell.angle_beta   90.00
_cell.angle_gamma   90.00
#
_symmetry.space_group_name_H-M   'P 1'
#
loop_
_entity.id
_entity.type
_entity.pdbx_description
1 polymer ?
#
loop_
_entity_poly.entity_id
_entity_poly.type
_entity_poly.pdbx_seq_one_letter_code
_entity_poly.pdbx_strand_id
1 'polypeptide(L)'
;MARAIRAWFLCFCALRVQAQDDDFEWFRCDACSASFFKINRTLVQRFAGRASVPSYEFLEIIDEVCDTMFTKNEFGVKQHEGKKYLFGPGIKDHIPGLGFGQMGMGDYDKRLAAFCKMFVEELGEEKLQQLYWDHRQLNHTQLCLEECLSSASGTGAQSRNPRKPRPAPRQKPLPAPKLDSPKEKTKTVASKREGRGAEAKLELGQVLPLLPQLKTSDLHRLGTAVLDELTKRARSAQKSERAEL
;
A
#
# COMPACT_ATOMS: atom_id res chain seq x y z
N MET A 1 30.34 7.83 33.50
CA MET A 1 29.98 8.30 32.14
C MET A 1 29.53 7.19 31.17
N ALA A 2 29.83 5.90 31.39
CA ALA A 2 29.48 4.83 30.44
C ALA A 2 27.99 4.38 30.41
N ARG A 3 27.15 4.81 31.36
CA ARG A 3 25.73 4.40 31.42
C ARG A 3 24.78 5.27 30.59
N ALA A 4 25.19 6.48 30.19
CA ALA A 4 24.36 7.40 29.42
C ALA A 4 24.27 7.04 27.91
N ILE A 5 25.26 6.31 27.39
CA ILE A 5 25.36 5.98 25.95
C ILE A 5 24.42 4.84 25.55
N ARG A 6 24.12 3.90 26.47
CA ARG A 6 23.20 2.76 26.20
C ARG A 6 21.73 3.16 26.08
N ALA A 7 21.29 4.21 26.78
CA ALA A 7 19.91 4.69 26.70
C ALA A 7 19.60 5.36 25.35
N TRP A 8 20.60 6.01 24.73
CA TRP A 8 20.45 6.63 23.41
C TRP A 8 20.34 5.61 22.27
N PHE A 9 21.06 4.48 22.35
CA PHE A 9 20.99 3.45 21.30
C PHE A 9 19.66 2.69 21.30
N LEU A 10 19.08 2.42 22.48
CA LEU A 10 17.77 1.75 22.57
C LEU A 10 16.61 2.64 22.10
N CYS A 11 16.70 3.96 22.33
CA CYS A 11 15.67 4.90 21.86
C CYS A 11 15.71 5.11 20.33
N PHE A 12 16.90 5.06 19.71
CA PHE A 12 17.04 5.20 18.25
C PHE A 12 16.61 3.96 17.44
N CYS A 13 16.62 2.77 18.04
CA CYS A 13 16.10 1.56 17.37
C CYS A 13 14.56 1.49 17.37
N ALA A 14 13.89 2.02 18.40
CA ALA A 14 12.41 1.97 18.47
C ALA A 14 11.71 2.94 17.52
N LEU A 15 12.37 4.04 17.12
CA LEU A 15 11.82 5.07 16.21
C LEU A 15 12.07 4.80 14.72
N ARG A 16 12.70 3.68 14.37
CA ARG A 16 12.97 3.27 12.97
C ARG A 16 12.09 2.14 12.46
N VAL A 17 11.02 1.77 13.17
CA VAL A 17 9.84 1.17 12.54
C VAL A 17 9.15 2.30 11.78
N GLN A 18 9.83 2.76 10.73
CA GLN A 18 9.37 3.77 9.80
C GLN A 18 8.06 3.26 9.23
N ALA A 19 7.07 4.14 9.21
CA ALA A 19 5.92 4.06 8.33
C ALA A 19 6.42 3.75 6.90
N GLN A 20 6.54 2.47 6.58
CA GLN A 20 6.38 2.04 5.21
C GLN A 20 4.91 2.31 4.97
N ASP A 21 4.58 3.47 4.39
CA ASP A 21 3.29 3.66 3.72
C ASP A 21 3.08 2.39 2.92
N ASP A 22 2.15 1.57 3.39
CA ASP A 22 1.91 0.27 2.82
C ASP A 22 1.26 0.54 1.48
N ASP A 23 2.08 0.55 0.42
CA ASP A 23 1.61 0.53 -0.98
C ASP A 23 0.49 -0.53 -1.17
N PHE A 24 0.44 -1.53 -0.28
CA PHE A 24 -0.56 -2.57 -0.19
C PHE A 24 -1.98 -2.09 0.15
N GLU A 25 -2.16 -0.97 0.86
CA GLU A 25 -3.49 -0.43 1.19
C GLU A 25 -4.30 -0.15 -0.08
N TRP A 26 -3.65 0.37 -1.12
CA TRP A 26 -4.23 0.63 -2.44
C TRP A 26 -4.61 -0.65 -3.20
N PHE A 27 -4.10 -1.80 -2.77
CA PHE A 27 -4.39 -3.11 -3.37
C PHE A 27 -5.41 -3.92 -2.58
N ARG A 28 -5.92 -3.45 -1.43
CA ARG A 28 -6.81 -4.25 -0.57
C ARG A 28 -8.07 -4.74 -1.27
N CYS A 29 -8.75 -3.85 -2.01
CA CYS A 29 -9.94 -4.23 -2.81
C CYS A 29 -9.60 -5.28 -3.88
N ASP A 30 -8.55 -5.05 -4.66
CA ASP A 30 -8.12 -5.97 -5.72
C ASP A 30 -7.67 -7.32 -5.13
N ALA A 31 -6.95 -7.28 -4.00
CA ALA A 31 -6.51 -8.44 -3.24
C ALA A 31 -7.69 -9.25 -2.71
N CYS A 32 -8.69 -8.61 -2.13
CA CYS A 32 -9.91 -9.26 -1.66
C CYS A 32 -10.62 -9.97 -2.83
N SER A 33 -10.83 -9.25 -3.93
CA SER A 33 -11.48 -9.80 -5.12
C SER A 33 -10.74 -11.01 -5.68
N ALA A 34 -9.40 -10.94 -5.76
CA ALA A 34 -8.54 -12.04 -6.18
C ALA A 34 -8.65 -13.26 -5.26
N SER A 35 -8.55 -13.05 -3.95
CA SER A 35 -8.62 -14.10 -2.93
C SER A 35 -9.93 -14.86 -3.04
N PHE A 36 -11.07 -14.17 -2.98
CA PHE A 36 -12.38 -14.83 -3.03
C PHE A 36 -12.72 -15.42 -4.37
N PHE A 37 -12.23 -14.85 -5.47
CA PHE A 37 -12.37 -15.48 -6.78
C PHE A 37 -11.70 -16.86 -6.81
N LYS A 38 -10.48 -16.96 -6.29
CA LYS A 38 -9.74 -18.23 -6.22
C LYS A 38 -10.33 -19.20 -5.21
N ILE A 39 -10.68 -18.75 -4.01
CA ILE A 39 -11.38 -19.56 -3.00
C ILE A 39 -12.66 -20.13 -3.59
N ASN A 40 -13.53 -19.29 -4.16
CA ASN A 40 -14.79 -19.73 -4.76
C ASN A 40 -14.55 -20.77 -5.85
N ARG A 41 -13.59 -20.53 -6.75
CA ARG A 41 -13.27 -21.48 -7.82
C ARG A 41 -12.83 -22.84 -7.27
N THR A 42 -11.97 -22.86 -6.26
CA THR A 42 -11.50 -24.12 -5.64
C THR A 42 -12.63 -24.82 -4.91
N LEU A 43 -13.44 -24.10 -4.14
CA LEU A 43 -14.58 -24.66 -3.42
C LEU A 43 -15.59 -25.29 -4.38
N VAL A 44 -15.96 -24.56 -5.45
CA VAL A 44 -16.87 -25.07 -6.48
C VAL A 44 -16.29 -26.31 -7.17
N GLN A 45 -14.99 -26.33 -7.45
CA GLN A 45 -14.32 -27.49 -8.07
C GLN A 45 -14.24 -28.70 -7.13
N ARG A 46 -13.89 -28.51 -5.85
CA ARG A 46 -13.70 -29.59 -4.87
C ARG A 46 -15.04 -30.14 -4.35
N PHE A 47 -16.05 -29.28 -4.23
CA PHE A 47 -17.35 -29.62 -3.69
C PHE A 47 -18.46 -29.73 -4.74
N ALA A 48 -18.09 -29.79 -6.01
CA ALA A 48 -19.02 -30.12 -7.10
C ALA A 48 -19.72 -31.46 -6.78
N GLY A 49 -21.03 -31.38 -6.48
CA GLY A 49 -21.88 -32.55 -6.24
C GLY A 49 -21.95 -33.06 -4.78
N ARG A 50 -21.23 -32.45 -3.83
CA ARG A 50 -21.40 -32.80 -2.40
C ARG A 50 -22.53 -31.98 -1.78
N ALA A 51 -23.42 -32.66 -1.05
CA ALA A 51 -24.54 -32.00 -0.38
C ALA A 51 -24.09 -31.17 0.83
N SER A 52 -23.13 -31.69 1.60
CA SER A 52 -22.57 -31.10 2.81
C SER A 52 -21.08 -31.45 2.95
N VAL A 53 -20.33 -30.57 3.61
CA VAL A 53 -18.89 -30.69 3.90
C VAL A 53 -18.69 -30.29 5.35
N PRO A 54 -17.92 -31.05 6.13
CA PRO A 54 -17.61 -30.68 7.50
C PRO A 54 -16.77 -29.40 7.55
N SER A 55 -16.95 -28.59 8.60
CA SER A 55 -16.31 -27.27 8.71
C SER A 55 -14.78 -27.33 8.66
N TYR A 56 -14.15 -28.35 9.24
CA TYR A 56 -12.68 -28.49 9.20
C TYR A 56 -12.14 -28.67 7.76
N GLU A 57 -12.80 -29.48 6.92
CA GLU A 57 -12.36 -29.70 5.52
C GLU A 57 -12.54 -28.42 4.68
N PHE A 58 -13.59 -27.65 4.98
CA PHE A 58 -13.80 -26.36 4.34
C PHE A 58 -12.67 -25.37 4.65
N LEU A 59 -12.23 -25.33 5.91
CA LEU A 59 -11.16 -24.43 6.38
C LEU A 59 -9.79 -24.83 5.86
N GLU A 60 -9.47 -26.12 5.89
CA GLU A 60 -8.21 -26.64 5.34
C GLU A 60 -8.04 -26.23 3.86
N ILE A 61 -9.12 -26.26 3.08
CA ILE A 61 -9.08 -25.83 1.67
C ILE A 61 -8.85 -24.32 1.57
N ILE A 62 -9.48 -23.50 2.42
CA ILE A 62 -9.28 -22.05 2.39
C ILE A 62 -7.82 -21.70 2.75
N ASP A 63 -7.27 -22.33 3.78
CA ASP A 63 -5.89 -22.14 4.20
C ASP A 63 -4.90 -22.58 3.10
N GLU A 64 -5.12 -23.75 2.51
CA GLU A 64 -4.33 -24.26 1.38
C GLU A 64 -4.36 -23.27 0.21
N VAL A 65 -5.54 -22.72 -0.10
CA VAL A 65 -5.74 -21.74 -1.17
C VAL A 65 -5.00 -20.44 -0.84
N CYS A 66 -5.09 -19.91 0.38
CA CYS A 66 -4.38 -18.69 0.77
C CYS A 66 -2.85 -18.86 0.70
N ASP A 67 -2.32 -20.07 0.97
CA ASP A 67 -0.87 -20.34 0.92
C ASP A 67 -0.34 -20.60 -0.49
N THR A 68 -1.13 -21.21 -1.37
CA THR A 68 -0.64 -21.71 -2.67
C THR A 68 -1.05 -20.87 -3.88
N MET A 69 -2.12 -20.06 -3.80
CA MET A 69 -2.73 -19.47 -4.99
C MET A 69 -2.01 -18.27 -5.58
N PHE A 70 -1.22 -17.53 -4.79
CA PHE A 70 -0.60 -16.29 -5.26
C PHE A 70 0.70 -16.57 -6.02
N THR A 71 0.59 -17.34 -7.10
CA THR A 71 1.73 -17.66 -7.95
C THR A 71 2.12 -16.48 -8.83
N LYS A 72 3.44 -16.35 -9.07
CA LYS A 72 4.04 -15.26 -9.85
C LYS A 72 3.60 -15.20 -11.32
N ASN A 73 2.97 -16.27 -11.81
CA ASN A 73 2.57 -16.41 -13.21
C ASN A 73 1.15 -15.88 -13.46
N GLU A 74 0.26 -15.99 -12.46
CA GLU A 74 -1.15 -15.63 -12.62
C GLU A 74 -1.44 -14.20 -12.18
N PHE A 75 -0.71 -13.74 -11.17
CA PHE A 75 -0.86 -12.41 -10.61
C PHE A 75 0.41 -11.60 -10.84
N GLY A 76 0.25 -10.29 -10.97
CA GLY A 76 1.37 -9.38 -11.09
C GLY A 76 0.98 -7.95 -10.80
N VAL A 77 1.99 -7.08 -10.83
CA VAL A 77 1.80 -5.64 -10.67
C VAL A 77 2.17 -4.95 -11.98
N LYS A 78 1.25 -4.16 -12.52
CA LYS A 78 1.48 -3.28 -13.68
C LYS A 78 1.75 -1.88 -13.18
N GLN A 79 2.61 -1.14 -13.88
CA GLN A 79 2.81 0.29 -13.62
C GLN A 79 2.29 1.12 -14.79
N HIS A 80 1.42 2.08 -14.50
CA HIS A 80 0.84 3.01 -15.47
C HIS A 80 0.77 4.41 -14.88
N GLU A 81 1.25 5.41 -15.62
CA GLU A 81 1.27 6.82 -15.17
C GLU A 81 1.92 7.03 -13.79
N GLY A 82 2.93 6.21 -13.47
CA GLY A 82 3.61 6.27 -12.16
C GLY A 82 2.82 5.65 -11.01
N LYS A 83 1.64 5.07 -11.28
CA LYS A 83 0.85 4.30 -10.31
C LYS A 83 0.99 2.81 -10.56
N LYS A 84 0.93 2.03 -9.48
CA LYS A 84 0.98 0.57 -9.54
C LYS A 84 -0.44 0.02 -9.40
N TYR A 85 -0.77 -1.00 -10.19
CA TYR A 85 -2.06 -1.68 -10.22
C TYR A 85 -1.84 -3.19 -10.13
N LEU A 86 -2.62 -3.87 -9.28
CA LEU A 86 -2.62 -5.33 -9.22
C LEU A 86 -3.45 -5.87 -10.39
N PHE A 87 -2.98 -6.93 -11.03
CA PHE A 87 -3.74 -7.60 -12.07
C PHE A 87 -3.70 -9.11 -11.87
N GLY A 88 -4.76 -9.78 -12.31
CA GLY A 88 -4.90 -11.22 -12.21
C GLY A 88 -6.35 -11.68 -12.33
N PRO A 89 -6.59 -13.00 -12.26
CA PRO A 89 -7.93 -13.56 -12.32
C PRO A 89 -8.79 -13.06 -11.14
N GLY A 90 -10.01 -12.62 -11.45
CA GLY A 90 -10.94 -12.09 -10.45
C GLY A 90 -10.72 -10.62 -10.09
N ILE A 91 -9.72 -9.94 -10.68
CA ILE A 91 -9.50 -8.51 -10.49
C ILE A 91 -10.03 -7.76 -11.71
N LYS A 92 -10.73 -6.65 -11.48
CA LYS A 92 -11.18 -5.76 -12.56
C LYS A 92 -9.96 -5.06 -13.17
N ASP A 93 -9.75 -5.20 -14.48
CA ASP A 93 -8.63 -4.53 -15.13
C ASP A 93 -8.90 -3.02 -15.17
N HIS A 94 -8.10 -2.26 -14.42
CA HIS A 94 -8.20 -0.81 -14.36
C HIS A 94 -7.68 -0.13 -15.64
N ILE A 95 -6.93 -0.85 -16.49
CA ILE A 95 -6.30 -0.27 -17.69
C ILE A 95 -6.48 -1.20 -18.89
N PRO A 96 -7.64 -1.16 -19.56
CA PRO A 96 -7.91 -2.01 -20.71
C PRO A 96 -7.04 -1.63 -21.92
N GLY A 97 -6.49 -2.64 -22.61
CA GLY A 97 -5.98 -2.50 -23.98
C GLY A 97 -4.53 -2.05 -24.14
N LEU A 98 -3.76 -1.90 -23.07
CA LEU A 98 -2.37 -1.48 -23.14
C LEU A 98 -1.43 -2.62 -22.70
N GLY A 99 -0.60 -3.08 -23.63
CA GLY A 99 0.41 -4.11 -23.39
C GLY A 99 1.54 -3.57 -22.53
N PHE A 100 1.43 -3.73 -21.21
CA PHE A 100 2.42 -3.22 -20.27
C PHE A 100 3.39 -4.29 -19.78
N GLY A 101 4.61 -3.84 -19.50
CA GLY A 101 5.63 -4.65 -18.84
C GLY A 101 5.12 -5.11 -17.48
N GLN A 102 4.92 -6.41 -17.35
CA GLN A 102 4.67 -7.07 -16.06
C GLN A 102 5.90 -6.83 -15.17
N MET A 103 5.75 -6.03 -14.13
CA MET A 103 6.74 -6.05 -13.06
C MET A 103 6.55 -7.35 -12.29
N GLY A 104 7.67 -8.02 -11.98
CA GLY A 104 7.63 -9.25 -11.20
C GLY A 104 6.90 -9.04 -9.88
N MET A 105 6.23 -10.08 -9.39
CA MET A 105 5.41 -10.09 -8.19
C MET A 105 6.16 -9.69 -6.89
N GLY A 106 7.49 -9.67 -6.88
CA GLY A 106 8.27 -9.25 -5.71
C GLY A 106 7.88 -10.03 -4.45
N ASP A 107 7.66 -9.30 -3.35
CA ASP A 107 7.11 -9.81 -2.08
C ASP A 107 5.58 -9.63 -1.97
N TYR A 108 4.90 -9.25 -3.05
CA TYR A 108 3.43 -9.08 -3.04
C TYR A 108 2.70 -10.42 -2.90
N ASP A 109 3.31 -11.54 -3.31
CA ASP A 109 2.79 -12.89 -3.12
C ASP A 109 2.54 -13.19 -1.63
N LYS A 110 3.55 -12.96 -0.79
CA LYS A 110 3.46 -13.16 0.67
C LYS A 110 2.47 -12.20 1.31
N ARG A 111 2.41 -10.95 0.84
CA ARG A 111 1.46 -9.95 1.36
C ARG A 111 0.02 -10.32 1.02
N LEU A 112 -0.24 -10.82 -0.19
CA LEU A 112 -1.56 -11.31 -0.59
C LEU A 112 -1.97 -12.55 0.21
N ALA A 113 -1.05 -13.50 0.41
CA ALA A 113 -1.29 -14.68 1.24
C ALA A 113 -1.64 -14.29 2.69
N ALA A 114 -0.86 -13.37 3.29
CA ALA A 114 -1.13 -12.86 4.63
C ALA A 114 -2.47 -12.12 4.72
N PHE A 115 -2.79 -11.30 3.72
CA PHE A 115 -4.08 -10.60 3.64
C PHE A 115 -5.26 -11.57 3.51
N CYS A 116 -5.12 -12.63 2.70
CA CYS A 116 -6.13 -13.67 2.55
C CYS A 116 -6.50 -14.30 3.90
N LYS A 117 -5.49 -14.71 4.69
CA LYS A 117 -5.70 -15.31 6.01
C LYS A 117 -6.36 -14.34 6.99
N MET A 118 -5.79 -13.14 7.11
CA MET A 118 -6.32 -12.09 7.98
C MET A 118 -7.78 -11.75 7.65
N PHE A 119 -8.13 -11.69 6.37
CA PHE A 119 -9.48 -11.34 5.94
C PHE A 119 -10.49 -12.49 6.16
N VAL A 120 -10.06 -13.75 6.03
CA VAL A 120 -10.88 -14.92 6.40
C VAL A 120 -11.16 -14.92 7.89
N GLU A 121 -10.15 -14.66 8.73
CA GLU A 121 -10.29 -14.53 10.18
C GLU A 121 -11.25 -13.38 10.56
N GLU A 122 -11.17 -12.23 9.88
CA GLU A 122 -12.02 -11.07 10.15
C GLU A 122 -13.49 -11.28 9.79
N LEU A 123 -13.78 -11.94 8.65
CA LEU A 123 -15.15 -12.27 8.27
C LEU A 123 -15.80 -13.32 9.17
N GLY A 124 -14.99 -14.19 9.76
CA GLY A 124 -15.44 -15.37 10.49
C GLY A 124 -15.65 -16.57 9.57
N GLU A 125 -15.07 -17.69 9.98
CA GLU A 125 -15.06 -18.98 9.31
C GLU A 125 -16.48 -19.54 9.10
N GLU A 126 -17.32 -19.47 10.13
CA GLU A 126 -18.67 -20.00 10.10
C GLU A 126 -19.58 -19.20 9.18
N LYS A 127 -19.41 -17.87 9.18
CA LYS A 127 -20.18 -16.96 8.31
C LYS A 127 -19.83 -17.23 6.84
N LEU A 128 -18.55 -17.42 6.55
CA LEU A 128 -18.11 -17.71 5.18
C LEU A 128 -18.66 -19.06 4.69
N GLN A 129 -18.68 -20.08 5.57
CA GLN A 129 -19.25 -21.38 5.26
C GLN A 129 -20.77 -21.30 5.02
N GLN A 130 -21.50 -20.55 5.84
CA GLN A 130 -22.94 -20.32 5.66
C GLN A 130 -23.25 -19.65 4.32
N LEU A 131 -22.54 -18.56 3.98
CA LEU A 131 -22.69 -17.86 2.71
C LEU A 131 -22.43 -18.76 1.50
N TYR A 132 -21.42 -19.62 1.60
CA TYR A 132 -21.16 -20.60 0.55
C TYR A 132 -22.31 -21.60 0.41
N TRP A 133 -22.95 -22.03 1.50
CA TRP A 133 -24.05 -22.98 1.43
C TRP A 133 -25.37 -22.42 0.94
N ASP A 134 -25.66 -21.17 1.28
CA ASP A 134 -26.87 -20.49 0.85
C ASP A 134 -26.87 -20.26 -0.67
N HIS A 135 -25.71 -19.94 -1.23
CA HIS A 135 -25.61 -19.56 -2.64
C HIS A 135 -24.89 -20.59 -3.52
N ARG A 136 -24.22 -21.60 -2.94
CA ARG A 136 -23.29 -22.53 -3.61
C ARG A 136 -22.15 -21.82 -4.37
N GLN A 137 -21.95 -20.53 -4.10
CA GLN A 137 -20.92 -19.69 -4.67
C GLN A 137 -20.68 -18.50 -3.73
N LEU A 138 -19.43 -18.07 -3.63
CA LEU A 138 -19.06 -16.84 -2.92
C LEU A 138 -19.02 -15.67 -3.90
N ASN A 139 -19.94 -14.71 -3.70
CA ASN A 139 -19.92 -13.44 -4.43
C ASN A 139 -18.81 -12.54 -3.85
N HIS A 140 -17.61 -12.65 -4.42
CA HIS A 140 -16.45 -11.83 -4.08
C HIS A 140 -16.79 -10.32 -4.05
N THR A 141 -17.59 -9.82 -4.99
CA THR A 141 -17.99 -8.40 -5.02
C THR A 141 -18.72 -7.96 -3.76
N GLN A 142 -19.59 -8.81 -3.19
CA GLN A 142 -20.36 -8.48 -1.99
C GLN A 142 -19.50 -8.54 -0.73
N LEU A 143 -18.64 -9.55 -0.63
CA LEU A 143 -17.70 -9.71 0.49
C LEU A 143 -16.67 -8.59 0.55
N CYS A 144 -16.24 -8.11 -0.61
CA CYS A 144 -15.20 -7.09 -0.72
C CYS A 144 -15.74 -5.66 -0.74
N LEU A 145 -17.05 -5.42 -0.56
CA LEU A 145 -17.61 -4.07 -0.65
C LEU A 145 -16.95 -3.10 0.33
N GLU A 146 -16.76 -3.52 1.58
CA GLU A 146 -16.20 -2.66 2.62
C GLU A 146 -14.76 -2.22 2.29
N GLU A 147 -13.91 -3.17 1.87
CA GLU A 147 -12.54 -2.87 1.43
C GLU A 147 -12.51 -2.03 0.14
N CYS A 148 -13.47 -2.25 -0.77
CA CYS A 148 -13.55 -1.52 -2.03
C CYS A 148 -14.13 -0.12 -1.91
N LEU A 149 -14.88 0.18 -0.84
CA LEU A 149 -15.37 1.53 -0.53
C LEU A 149 -14.29 2.42 0.09
N SER A 150 -13.15 1.86 0.49
CA SER A 150 -12.02 2.65 0.95
C SER A 150 -11.54 3.63 -0.13
N SER A 151 -11.23 4.87 0.27
CA SER A 151 -10.79 5.95 -0.64
C SER A 151 -9.52 5.62 -1.44
N ALA A 152 -8.78 4.58 -1.03
CA ALA A 152 -7.55 4.11 -1.66
C ALA A 152 -7.80 3.10 -2.79
N SER A 153 -9.00 2.52 -2.88
CA SER A 153 -9.33 1.47 -3.84
C SER A 153 -9.28 1.95 -5.29
N GLY A 154 -8.55 1.22 -6.15
CA GLY A 154 -8.47 1.48 -7.60
C GLY A 154 -7.67 2.73 -8.01
N THR A 155 -7.27 3.57 -7.07
CA THR A 155 -6.50 4.79 -7.35
C THR A 155 -5.01 4.56 -7.59
N GLY A 156 -4.53 3.33 -7.35
CA GLY A 156 -3.17 2.86 -7.59
C GLY A 156 -2.13 3.48 -6.66
N ALA A 157 -1.26 2.66 -6.07
CA ALA A 157 -0.20 3.14 -5.19
C ALA A 157 0.76 4.06 -5.97
N GLN A 158 1.03 5.25 -5.43
CA GLN A 158 1.98 6.17 -6.04
C GLN A 158 3.39 5.59 -5.98
N SER A 159 4.09 5.53 -7.11
CA SER A 159 5.49 5.13 -7.12
C SER A 159 6.34 6.18 -6.43
N ARG A 160 6.86 5.87 -5.23
CA ARG A 160 7.76 6.75 -4.44
C ARG A 160 8.95 7.29 -5.23
N ASN A 161 9.38 6.57 -6.26
CA ASN A 161 10.37 7.03 -7.21
C ASN A 161 9.82 6.85 -8.62
N PRO A 162 9.22 7.89 -9.24
CA PRO A 162 8.98 7.86 -10.67
C PRO A 162 10.34 7.72 -11.32
N ARG A 163 10.68 6.52 -11.80
CA ARG A 163 11.91 6.32 -12.57
C ARG A 163 11.82 7.28 -13.73
N LYS A 164 12.76 8.25 -13.78
CA LYS A 164 12.89 9.12 -14.95
C LYS A 164 12.84 8.21 -16.19
N PRO A 165 11.99 8.50 -17.18
CA PRO A 165 11.86 7.67 -18.37
C PRO A 165 13.24 7.27 -18.83
N ARG A 166 13.55 5.96 -18.83
CA ARG A 166 14.85 5.50 -19.32
C ARG A 166 14.93 6.07 -20.74
N PRO A 167 15.92 6.91 -21.07
CA PRO A 167 16.02 7.47 -22.40
C PRO A 167 15.90 6.31 -23.38
N ALA A 168 15.01 6.45 -24.38
CA ALA A 168 14.74 5.41 -25.36
C ALA A 168 16.09 4.79 -25.77
N PRO A 169 16.22 3.44 -25.81
CA PRO A 169 17.50 2.80 -26.10
C PRO A 169 18.12 3.52 -27.29
N ARG A 170 19.20 4.27 -27.04
CA ARG A 170 19.85 5.07 -28.07
C ARG A 170 20.17 4.05 -29.14
N GLN A 171 19.46 4.09 -30.26
CA GLN A 171 19.67 3.15 -31.35
C GLN A 171 21.17 3.24 -31.61
N LYS A 172 21.90 2.17 -31.30
CA LYS A 172 23.34 2.15 -31.59
C LYS A 172 23.37 2.46 -33.09
N PRO A 173 24.05 3.54 -33.52
CA PRO A 173 24.27 3.75 -34.93
C PRO A 173 24.77 2.42 -35.48
N LEU A 174 24.16 1.93 -36.56
CA LEU A 174 24.72 0.79 -37.28
C LEU A 174 26.23 1.04 -37.45
N PRO A 175 27.09 0.04 -37.17
CA PRO A 175 28.52 0.25 -37.07
C PRO A 175 29.06 0.80 -38.39
N ALA A 176 29.40 2.10 -38.39
CA ALA A 176 30.19 2.70 -39.45
C ALA A 176 31.66 2.30 -39.25
N PRO A 177 32.44 2.14 -40.33
CA PRO A 177 33.84 1.70 -40.29
C PRO A 177 34.69 2.60 -39.38
N LYS A 178 35.55 1.96 -38.58
CA LYS A 178 36.41 2.60 -37.59
C LYS A 178 37.41 3.55 -38.24
N LEU A 179 37.51 4.77 -37.72
CA LEU A 179 38.70 5.60 -37.84
C LEU A 179 39.00 6.26 -36.48
N ASP A 180 40.29 6.28 -36.16
CA ASP A 180 40.88 6.45 -34.84
C ASP A 180 40.94 7.90 -34.31
N SER A 181 40.74 8.03 -32.99
CA SER A 181 41.35 9.00 -32.05
C SER A 181 40.99 10.51 -32.18
N PRO A 182 41.37 11.43 -31.24
CA PRO A 182 41.64 11.35 -29.78
C PRO A 182 40.96 12.45 -28.89
N LYS A 183 40.78 12.14 -27.59
CA LYS A 183 40.94 12.95 -26.34
C LYS A 183 40.71 14.49 -26.31
N GLU A 184 39.79 14.98 -25.46
CA GLU A 184 39.99 16.25 -24.69
C GLU A 184 39.11 16.38 -23.42
N LYS A 185 39.62 17.13 -22.42
CA LYS A 185 39.14 17.31 -21.03
C LYS A 185 38.42 18.66 -20.83
N THR A 186 37.34 18.76 -20.03
CA THR A 186 36.95 19.98 -19.25
C THR A 186 35.82 19.65 -18.25
N LYS A 187 36.04 19.66 -16.91
CA LYS A 187 35.82 20.71 -15.87
C LYS A 187 34.38 21.25 -15.66
N THR A 188 33.87 20.94 -14.45
CA THR A 188 33.16 21.78 -13.44
C THR A 188 31.90 22.59 -13.79
N VAL A 189 30.84 22.51 -12.96
CA VAL A 189 30.27 23.59 -12.11
C VAL A 189 29.01 23.10 -11.37
N ALA A 190 29.01 23.24 -10.04
CA ALA A 190 27.86 23.09 -9.16
C ALA A 190 27.12 24.43 -9.03
N SER A 191 25.78 24.42 -9.04
CA SER A 191 24.97 25.62 -8.80
C SER A 191 23.87 25.36 -7.77
N LYS A 192 23.69 26.40 -6.95
CA LYS A 192 23.07 26.54 -5.64
C LYS A 192 21.69 27.19 -5.79
N ARG A 193 20.69 26.81 -4.97
CA ARG A 193 19.50 27.65 -4.68
C ARG A 193 18.78 27.21 -3.40
N GLU A 194 18.97 27.98 -2.33
CA GLU A 194 18.11 28.01 -1.14
C GLU A 194 17.23 29.26 -1.21
N GLY A 195 15.94 29.12 -0.93
CA GLY A 195 14.96 30.21 -0.88
C GLY A 195 14.29 30.26 0.50
N ARG A 196 14.37 31.43 1.14
CA ARG A 196 13.80 31.80 2.45
C ARG A 196 12.27 31.85 2.40
N GLY A 197 11.62 31.28 3.43
CA GLY A 197 10.20 31.44 3.71
C GLY A 197 9.94 32.62 4.66
N ALA A 198 8.86 33.36 4.41
CA ALA A 198 8.33 34.42 5.26
C ALA A 198 7.16 33.87 6.09
N GLU A 199 7.17 34.14 7.40
CA GLU A 199 6.07 33.81 8.32
C GLU A 199 4.97 34.88 8.23
N ALA A 200 3.77 34.47 7.84
CA ALA A 200 2.55 35.26 7.95
C ALA A 200 1.64 34.65 9.02
N LYS A 201 1.24 35.47 9.98
CA LYS A 201 0.35 35.12 11.09
C LYS A 201 -1.09 35.19 10.58
N LEU A 202 -1.77 34.05 10.52
CA LEU A 202 -3.12 33.93 9.96
C LEU A 202 -4.09 33.37 11.02
N GLU A 203 -5.19 34.10 11.20
CA GLU A 203 -6.24 33.85 12.19
C GLU A 203 -7.08 32.61 11.83
N LEU A 204 -7.43 31.82 12.85
CA LEU A 204 -7.94 30.43 12.76
C LEU A 204 -9.30 30.28 12.04
N GLY A 205 -10.01 31.38 11.77
CA GLY A 205 -11.37 31.37 11.21
C GLY A 205 -11.46 31.17 9.70
N GLN A 206 -10.36 31.27 8.94
CA GLN A 206 -10.39 31.27 7.47
C GLN A 206 -9.82 30.00 6.80
N VAL A 207 -9.34 29.01 7.56
CA VAL A 207 -8.46 27.94 7.04
C VAL A 207 -9.21 26.69 6.54
N LEU A 208 -10.44 26.45 6.99
CA LEU A 208 -11.19 25.23 6.64
C LEU A 208 -11.42 25.00 5.12
N PRO A 209 -11.73 26.01 4.28
CA PRO A 209 -11.96 25.76 2.85
C PRO A 209 -10.68 25.57 2.01
N LEU A 210 -9.47 25.76 2.57
CA LEU A 210 -8.19 25.65 1.85
C LEU A 210 -7.44 24.32 2.09
N LEU A 211 -8.04 23.40 2.85
CA LEU A 211 -7.49 22.07 3.15
C LEU A 211 -6.97 21.25 1.94
N PRO A 212 -7.58 21.28 0.73
CA PRO A 212 -7.08 20.46 -0.38
C PRO A 212 -5.80 21.00 -1.06
N GLN A 213 -5.33 22.19 -0.72
CA GLN A 213 -4.15 22.84 -1.36
C GLN A 213 -2.89 22.79 -0.48
N LEU A 214 -2.97 22.22 0.72
CA LEU A 214 -1.88 22.23 1.69
C LEU A 214 -0.83 21.17 1.38
N LYS A 215 0.45 21.58 1.44
CA LYS A 215 1.58 20.67 1.28
C LYS A 215 1.71 19.81 2.53
N THR A 216 2.24 18.60 2.37
CA THR A 216 2.45 17.63 3.45
C THR A 216 3.30 18.18 4.59
N SER A 217 4.24 19.10 4.31
CA SER A 217 5.04 19.79 5.33
C SER A 217 4.21 20.66 6.27
N ASP A 218 3.13 21.24 5.76
CA ASP A 218 2.30 22.18 6.50
C ASP A 218 1.27 21.42 7.34
N LEU A 219 0.74 20.31 6.83
CA LEU A 219 -0.07 19.35 7.57
C LEU A 219 0.66 18.77 8.77
N HIS A 220 1.94 18.40 8.62
CA HIS A 220 2.73 17.90 9.74
C HIS A 220 2.93 18.97 10.82
N ARG A 221 3.22 20.22 10.44
CA ARG A 221 3.38 21.34 11.38
C ARG A 221 2.07 21.62 12.14
N LEU A 222 0.94 21.63 11.43
CA LEU A 222 -0.39 21.75 12.03
C LEU A 222 -0.68 20.61 13.01
N GLY A 223 -0.38 19.36 12.63
CA GLY A 223 -0.54 18.21 13.52
C GLY A 223 0.26 18.34 14.81
N THR A 224 1.53 18.75 14.73
CA THR A 224 2.37 18.95 15.92
C THR A 224 1.89 20.09 16.81
N ALA A 225 1.40 21.19 16.22
CA ALA A 225 0.89 22.32 16.98
C ALA A 225 -0.41 21.99 17.73
N VAL A 226 -1.31 21.22 17.11
CA VAL A 226 -2.56 20.77 17.74
C VAL A 226 -2.28 19.80 18.90
N LEU A 227 -1.36 18.85 18.71
CA LEU A 227 -0.98 17.92 19.78
C LEU A 227 -0.35 18.62 20.98
N ASP A 228 0.48 19.64 20.75
CA ASP A 228 1.11 20.40 21.82
C ASP A 228 0.08 21.21 22.63
N GLU A 229 -0.90 21.82 21.96
CA GLU A 229 -1.99 22.56 22.62
C GLU A 229 -2.93 21.62 23.40
N LEU A 230 -3.24 20.44 22.87
CA LEU A 230 -4.03 19.42 23.60
C LEU A 230 -3.28 18.93 24.84
N THR A 231 -1.97 18.70 24.73
CA THR A 231 -1.13 18.29 25.86
C THR A 231 -1.10 19.38 26.94
N LYS A 232 -1.02 20.65 26.53
CA LYS A 232 -1.07 21.79 27.45
C LYS A 232 -2.41 21.86 28.20
N ARG A 233 -3.53 21.64 27.51
CA ARG A 233 -4.88 21.60 28.11
C ARG A 233 -5.06 20.44 29.08
N ALA A 234 -4.56 19.26 28.73
CA ALA A 234 -4.58 18.09 29.62
C ALA A 234 -3.83 18.34 30.93
N ARG A 235 -2.66 19.00 30.85
CA ARG A 235 -1.87 19.37 32.04
C ARG A 235 -2.58 20.42 32.91
N SER A 236 -3.28 21.38 32.31
CA SER A 236 -4.07 22.35 33.09
C SER A 236 -5.25 21.69 33.81
N ALA A 237 -5.92 20.72 33.18
CA ALA A 237 -7.03 19.99 33.80
C ALA A 237 -6.58 19.11 34.98
N GLN A 238 -5.44 18.43 34.86
CA GLN A 238 -4.87 17.67 35.99
C GLN A 238 -4.44 18.56 37.17
N LYS A 239 -4.07 19.81 36.89
CA LYS A 239 -3.68 20.76 37.94
C LYS A 239 -4.88 21.32 38.70
N SER A 240 -6.04 21.47 38.06
CA SER A 240 -7.28 21.88 38.77
C SER A 240 -7.83 20.76 39.64
N GLU A 241 -7.81 19.50 39.16
CA GLU A 241 -8.33 18.35 39.92
C GLU A 241 -7.53 18.08 41.21
N ARG A 242 -6.23 18.40 41.20
CA ARG A 242 -5.36 18.25 42.38
C ARG A 242 -5.48 19.40 43.39
N ALA A 243 -6.16 20.49 43.05
CA ALA A 243 -6.36 21.63 43.95
C ALA A 243 -7.67 21.55 44.74
N GLU A 244 -8.56 20.61 44.40
CA GLU A 244 -9.84 20.36 45.09
C GLU A 244 -9.76 19.21 46.12
N LEU A 245 -8.59 18.58 46.26
CA LEU A 245 -8.25 17.58 47.29
C LEU A 245 -7.38 18.21 48.38
#